data_AF-E9RT55-F1
#
_entry.id   AF-E9RT55-F1
#
_cell.length_a   1.000
_cell.length_b   1.000
_cell.length_c   1.000
_cell.angle_alpha   90.00
_cell.angle_beta   90.00
_cell.angle_gamma   90.00
#
_symmetry.space_group_name_H-M   'P 1'
#
loop_
_entity.id
_entity.type
_entity.pdbx_description
1 polymer ?
#
loop_
_entity_poly.entity_id
_entity_poly.type
_entity_poly.pdbx_seq_one_letter_code
_entity_poly.pdbx_strand_id
1 'polypeptide(L)'
;MEDQRKNELAVVIAATVVFGFVNRILIRIPYMVLGDFSFSFLISVVTWWIYNSVLFSVAEQMQMGDGDKKRIGKIVLFGFLATLIKAGIDTCIDLTVARQPNMLLLVAAMEMSMILYMAGLDYFLFVKVGKRKIKQEGKEINALVTIFVCLLIFYGGTLFYYLKQVNYAVERYGTSSMVQEIGLDNAIWNLTTMLGRRSTTVGAVVYVGCFIIIWWILEKITVSQESN
;
A
#
# COMPACT_ATOMS: atom_id res chain seq x y z
N MET A 1 9.75 -19.28 20.56
CA MET A 1 8.55 -18.69 19.92
C MET A 1 8.58 -17.17 19.92
N GLU A 2 8.88 -16.50 21.04
CA GLU A 2 8.86 -15.02 21.08
C GLU A 2 10.01 -14.34 20.31
N ASP A 3 11.24 -14.87 20.39
CA ASP A 3 12.38 -14.29 19.66
C ASP A 3 12.26 -14.47 18.14
N GLN A 4 11.66 -15.59 17.70
CA GLN A 4 11.35 -15.82 16.29
C GLN A 4 10.33 -14.80 15.77
N ARG A 5 9.25 -14.56 16.52
CA ARG A 5 8.24 -13.54 16.22
C ARG A 5 8.83 -12.14 16.09
N LYS A 6 9.73 -11.77 17.03
CA LYS A 6 10.47 -10.50 16.96
C LYS A 6 11.35 -10.40 15.71
N ASN A 7 11.99 -11.50 15.30
CA ASN A 7 12.80 -11.54 14.08
C ASN A 7 11.94 -11.44 12.81
N GLU A 8 10.81 -12.15 12.74
CA GLU A 8 9.83 -12.06 11.64
C GLU A 8 9.33 -10.62 11.46
N LEU A 9 8.92 -9.98 12.56
CA LEU A 9 8.48 -8.58 12.55
C LEU A 9 9.60 -7.62 12.13
N ALA A 10 10.84 -7.84 12.59
CA ALA A 10 11.98 -7.01 12.20
C ALA A 10 12.27 -7.08 10.70
N VAL A 11 12.19 -8.28 10.09
CA VAL A 11 12.35 -8.46 8.65
C VAL A 11 11.24 -7.73 7.88
N VAL A 12 9.99 -7.83 8.33
CA VAL A 12 8.85 -7.14 7.69
C VAL A 12 8.99 -5.63 7.81
N ILE A 13 9.40 -5.11 8.97
CA ILE A 13 9.67 -3.68 9.15
C ILE A 13 10.77 -3.22 8.18
N ALA A 14 11.90 -3.94 8.13
CA ALA A 14 13.01 -3.60 7.24
C ALA A 14 12.57 -3.63 5.77
N ALA A 15 11.87 -4.68 5.34
CA ALA A 15 11.37 -4.81 3.97
C ALA A 15 10.38 -3.70 3.61
N THR A 16 9.44 -3.38 4.49
CA THR A 16 8.44 -2.33 4.29
C THR A 16 9.07 -0.94 4.22
N VAL A 17 10.03 -0.64 5.09
CA VAL A 17 10.75 0.65 5.09
C VAL A 17 11.58 0.80 3.82
N VAL A 18 12.32 -0.24 3.42
CA VAL A 18 13.09 -0.24 2.16
C VAL A 18 12.15 -0.08 0.97
N PHE A 19 11.05 -0.84 0.93
CA PHE A 19 10.03 -0.72 -0.11
C PHE A 19 9.48 0.70 -0.22
N GLY A 20 9.07 1.30 0.90
CA GLY A 20 8.55 2.67 0.93
C GLY A 20 9.58 3.70 0.48
N PHE A 21 10.82 3.61 0.97
CA PHE A 21 11.89 4.56 0.65
C PHE A 21 12.31 4.47 -0.83
N VAL A 22 12.55 3.26 -1.34
CA VAL A 22 12.95 3.01 -2.73
C VAL A 22 11.86 3.50 -3.68
N ASN A 23 10.61 3.13 -3.44
CA ASN A 23 9.51 3.56 -4.31
C ASN A 23 9.27 5.07 -4.22
N ARG A 24 9.45 5.67 -3.04
CA ARG A 24 9.33 7.12 -2.89
C ARG A 24 10.35 7.87 -3.73
N ILE A 25 11.61 7.42 -3.75
CA ILE A 25 12.70 8.06 -4.50
C ILE A 25 12.54 7.84 -6.00
N LEU A 26 12.28 6.60 -6.40
CA LEU A 26 12.33 6.23 -7.82
C LEU A 26 11.08 6.63 -8.59
N ILE A 27 9.89 6.39 -8.01
CA ILE A 27 8.62 6.42 -8.76
C ILE A 27 7.48 7.15 -8.03
N ARG A 28 7.71 7.64 -6.81
CA ARG A 28 6.78 8.36 -5.92
C ARG A 28 5.61 7.51 -5.41
N ILE A 29 4.89 6.84 -6.32
CA ILE A 29 3.84 5.87 -6.02
C ILE A 29 4.18 4.60 -6.79
N PRO A 30 4.30 3.44 -6.12
CA PRO A 30 4.48 2.17 -6.79
C PRO A 30 3.15 1.64 -7.33
N TYR A 31 2.59 2.31 -8.35
CA TYR A 31 1.39 1.84 -9.05
C TYR A 31 1.77 1.13 -10.37
N MET A 32 0.95 0.18 -10.79
CA MET A 32 1.19 -0.67 -11.96
C MET A 32 -0.06 -0.76 -12.85
N VAL A 33 -0.19 0.12 -13.83
CA VAL A 33 -1.30 0.06 -14.81
C VAL A 33 -0.87 -0.76 -16.03
N LEU A 34 -1.60 -1.84 -16.29
CA LEU A 34 -1.40 -2.67 -17.47
C LEU A 34 -1.74 -1.87 -18.73
N GLY A 35 -0.75 -1.71 -19.62
CA GLY A 35 -0.85 -0.89 -20.83
C GLY A 35 0.12 0.30 -20.82
N ASP A 36 0.53 0.77 -19.65
CA ASP A 36 1.63 1.75 -19.51
C ASP A 36 2.94 1.02 -19.21
N PHE A 37 3.60 0.52 -20.26
CA PHE A 37 4.89 -0.19 -20.16
C PHE A 37 6.09 0.77 -20.02
N SER A 38 5.97 1.78 -19.16
CA SER A 38 7.04 2.74 -18.86
C SER A 38 8.12 2.14 -17.94
N PHE A 39 9.25 2.84 -17.83
CA PHE A 39 10.31 2.44 -16.89
C PHE A 39 9.83 2.46 -15.43
N SER A 40 8.96 3.41 -15.08
CA SER A 40 8.32 3.48 -13.76
C SER A 40 7.46 2.25 -13.47
N PHE A 41 6.71 1.76 -14.46
CA PHE A 41 5.94 0.53 -14.35
C PHE A 41 6.85 -0.68 -14.07
N LEU A 42 7.97 -0.83 -14.79
CA LEU A 42 8.91 -1.93 -14.56
C LEU A 42 9.51 -1.89 -13.15
N ILE A 43 9.88 -0.70 -12.65
CA ILE A 43 10.38 -0.54 -11.28
C ILE A 43 9.30 -0.92 -10.27
N SER A 44 8.06 -0.47 -10.45
CA SER A 44 6.94 -0.86 -9.58
C SER A 44 6.79 -2.38 -9.54
N VAL A 45 6.75 -3.04 -10.70
CA VAL A 45 6.59 -4.50 -10.81
C VAL A 45 7.71 -5.24 -10.07
N VAL A 46 8.97 -4.87 -10.32
CA VAL A 46 10.10 -5.52 -9.67
C VAL A 46 10.06 -5.29 -8.15
N THR A 47 9.77 -4.07 -7.71
CA THR A 47 9.78 -3.73 -6.28
C THR A 47 8.66 -4.42 -5.53
N TRP A 48 7.45 -4.47 -6.10
CA TRP A 48 6.33 -5.26 -5.56
C TRP A 48 6.61 -6.75 -5.55
N TRP A 49 7.21 -7.29 -6.61
CA TRP A 49 7.53 -8.70 -6.68
C TRP A 49 8.52 -9.11 -5.60
N ILE A 50 9.60 -8.33 -5.42
CA ILE A 50 10.58 -8.57 -4.35
C ILE A 50 9.89 -8.50 -2.99
N TYR A 51 9.12 -7.43 -2.74
CA TYR A 51 8.45 -7.23 -1.45
C TYR A 51 7.46 -8.35 -1.11
N ASN A 52 6.57 -8.70 -2.05
CA ASN A 52 5.60 -9.79 -1.87
C ASN A 52 6.29 -11.14 -1.65
N SER A 53 7.43 -11.38 -2.31
CA SER A 53 8.23 -12.59 -2.11
C SER A 53 8.82 -12.65 -0.70
N VAL A 54 9.30 -11.53 -0.16
CA VAL A 54 9.81 -11.46 1.22
C VAL A 54 8.69 -11.76 2.21
N LEU A 55 7.52 -11.14 2.06
CA LEU A 55 6.38 -11.40 2.96
C LEU A 55 5.94 -12.86 2.93
N PHE A 56 5.87 -13.45 1.74
CA PHE A 56 5.57 -14.87 1.60
C PHE A 56 6.64 -15.76 2.25
N SER A 57 7.92 -15.40 2.12
CA SER A 57 9.02 -16.10 2.82
C SER A 57 8.86 -16.05 4.33
N VAL A 58 8.50 -14.89 4.90
CA VAL A 58 8.27 -14.76 6.35
C VAL A 58 7.07 -15.60 6.77
N ALA A 59 5.96 -15.55 6.02
CA ALA A 59 4.77 -16.36 6.31
C ALA A 59 5.03 -17.87 6.25
N GLU A 60 5.82 -18.33 5.28
CA GLU A 60 6.26 -19.72 5.18
C GLU A 60 7.15 -20.15 6.36
N GLN A 61 7.98 -19.24 6.92
CA GLN A 61 8.80 -19.54 8.09
C GLN A 61 7.95 -19.78 9.34
N MET A 62 6.75 -19.21 9.40
CA MET A 62 5.81 -19.43 10.50
C MET A 62 5.32 -20.89 10.62
N GLN A 63 5.38 -21.69 9.55
CA GLN A 63 4.89 -23.08 9.56
C GLN A 63 5.88 -24.13 10.13
N MET A 64 7.16 -23.80 10.34
CA MET A 64 8.25 -24.71 10.75
C MET A 64 8.18 -26.15 10.19
N GLY A 65 8.90 -26.37 9.09
CA GLY A 65 9.28 -27.66 8.52
C GLY A 65 10.29 -27.43 7.39
N ASP A 66 11.30 -28.28 7.33
CA ASP A 66 12.65 -28.02 6.82
C ASP A 66 12.81 -27.71 5.29
N GLY A 67 13.83 -26.91 4.99
CA GLY A 67 14.86 -27.09 3.94
C GLY A 67 14.58 -27.51 2.49
N ASP A 68 13.36 -27.49 1.94
CA ASP A 68 13.18 -27.95 0.54
C ASP A 68 13.59 -26.89 -0.52
N LYS A 69 14.46 -27.24 -1.48
CA LYS A 69 14.82 -26.39 -2.64
C LYS A 69 13.62 -25.98 -3.49
N LYS A 70 12.51 -26.74 -3.47
CA LYS A 70 11.25 -26.34 -4.13
C LYS A 70 10.58 -25.13 -3.45
N ARG A 71 11.02 -24.73 -2.26
CA ARG A 71 10.47 -23.61 -1.49
C ARG A 71 10.79 -22.24 -2.12
N ILE A 72 12.00 -22.05 -2.65
CA ILE A 72 12.38 -20.77 -3.29
C ILE A 72 11.53 -20.54 -4.55
N GLY A 73 11.34 -21.57 -5.39
CA GLY A 73 10.49 -21.47 -6.58
C GLY A 73 9.04 -21.10 -6.23
N LYS A 74 8.49 -21.66 -5.14
CA LYS A 74 7.16 -21.28 -4.64
C LYS A 74 7.12 -19.83 -4.17
N ILE A 75 8.09 -19.39 -3.36
CA ILE A 75 8.17 -18.01 -2.86
C ILE A 75 8.16 -17.02 -4.03
N VAL A 76 9.02 -17.25 -5.03
CA VAL A 76 9.15 -16.38 -6.20
C VAL A 76 7.86 -16.38 -7.04
N LEU A 77 7.25 -17.54 -7.25
CA LEU A 77 6.01 -17.67 -8.02
C LEU A 77 4.81 -17.00 -7.33
N PHE A 78 4.65 -17.20 -6.02
CA PHE A 78 3.58 -16.55 -5.25
C PHE A 78 3.77 -15.04 -5.19
N GLY A 79 5.00 -14.56 -4.98
CA GLY A 79 5.30 -13.13 -5.04
C GLY A 79 4.97 -12.52 -6.40
N PHE A 80 5.25 -13.24 -7.49
CA PHE A 80 4.91 -12.81 -8.84
C PHE A 80 3.38 -12.75 -9.04
N LEU A 81 2.67 -13.81 -8.65
CA LEU A 81 1.21 -13.87 -8.78
C LEU A 81 0.52 -12.77 -7.97
N ALA A 82 0.97 -12.52 -6.73
CA ALA A 82 0.47 -11.44 -5.89
C ALA A 82 0.68 -10.06 -6.55
N THR A 83 1.80 -9.89 -7.25
CA THR A 83 2.12 -8.66 -7.98
C THR A 83 1.23 -8.48 -9.21
N LEU A 84 0.89 -9.56 -9.92
CA LEU A 84 -0.07 -9.51 -11.02
C LEU A 84 -1.48 -9.12 -10.54
N ILE A 85 -1.92 -9.67 -9.40
CA ILE A 85 -3.20 -9.29 -8.78
C ILE A 85 -3.19 -7.79 -8.47
N LYS A 86 -2.09 -7.28 -7.89
CA LYS A 86 -1.94 -5.85 -7.59
C LYS A 86 -2.00 -4.99 -8.85
N ALA A 87 -1.31 -5.38 -9.92
CA ALA A 87 -1.35 -4.66 -11.19
C ALA A 87 -2.76 -4.66 -11.82
N GLY A 88 -3.49 -5.77 -11.69
CA GLY A 88 -4.90 -5.85 -12.08
C GLY A 88 -5.77 -4.84 -11.31
N ILE A 89 -5.61 -4.76 -9.99
CA ILE A 89 -6.34 -3.79 -9.15
C ILE A 89 -6.04 -2.35 -9.58
N ASP A 90 -4.76 -2.01 -9.77
CA ASP A 90 -4.34 -0.65 -10.16
C ASP A 90 -4.90 -0.26 -11.53
N THR A 91 -4.92 -1.20 -12.47
CA THR A 91 -5.50 -1.00 -13.81
C THR A 91 -7.01 -0.73 -13.72
N CYS A 92 -7.74 -1.50 -12.89
CA CYS A 92 -9.17 -1.30 -12.69
C CYS A 92 -9.48 0.08 -12.08
N ILE A 93 -8.65 0.53 -11.12
CA ILE A 93 -8.80 1.85 -10.49
C ILE A 93 -8.53 2.94 -11.50
N ASP A 94 -7.45 2.82 -12.29
CA ASP A 94 -7.13 3.79 -13.33
C ASP A 94 -8.28 3.93 -14.34
N LEU A 95 -8.81 2.82 -14.86
CA LEU A 95 -9.94 2.82 -15.78
C LEU A 95 -11.22 3.45 -15.20
N THR A 96 -11.41 3.38 -13.88
CA THR A 96 -12.60 3.90 -13.20
C THR A 96 -12.45 5.36 -12.79
N VAL A 97 -11.27 5.73 -12.26
CA VAL A 97 -11.02 7.00 -11.58
C VAL A 97 -10.31 8.02 -12.47
N ALA A 98 -9.48 7.59 -13.43
CA ALA A 98 -8.76 8.52 -14.34
C ALA A 98 -9.68 9.27 -15.31
N ARG A 99 -10.96 8.88 -15.41
CA ARG A 99 -11.99 9.64 -16.16
C ARG A 99 -12.38 10.96 -15.49
N GLN A 100 -11.91 11.23 -14.27
CA GLN A 100 -12.17 12.48 -13.54
C GLN A 100 -11.02 13.48 -13.78
N PRO A 101 -11.28 14.79 -13.96
CA PRO A 101 -10.26 15.82 -14.08
C PRO A 101 -9.59 16.14 -12.71
N ASN A 102 -9.30 15.12 -11.90
CA ASN A 102 -8.80 15.27 -10.54
C ASN A 102 -7.76 14.19 -10.20
N MET A 103 -6.49 14.51 -10.47
CA MET A 103 -5.37 13.61 -10.20
C MET A 103 -5.15 13.35 -8.70
N LEU A 104 -5.57 14.27 -7.82
CA LEU A 104 -5.49 14.09 -6.37
C LEU A 104 -6.39 12.94 -5.90
N LEU A 105 -7.58 12.81 -6.50
CA LEU A 105 -8.52 11.74 -6.18
C LEU A 105 -8.03 10.38 -6.69
N LEU A 106 -7.39 10.34 -7.86
CA LEU A 106 -6.71 9.15 -8.37
C LEU A 106 -5.59 8.69 -7.42
N VAL A 107 -4.73 9.61 -6.98
CA VAL A 107 -3.66 9.31 -6.00
C VAL A 107 -4.24 8.74 -4.70
N ALA A 108 -5.31 9.35 -4.18
CA ALA A 108 -5.98 8.87 -2.98
C ALA A 108 -6.56 7.45 -3.17
N ALA A 109 -7.22 7.18 -4.31
CA ALA A 109 -7.78 5.87 -4.62
C ALA A 109 -6.68 4.79 -4.73
N MET A 110 -5.57 5.11 -5.40
CA MET A 110 -4.42 4.21 -5.53
C MET A 110 -3.81 3.87 -4.17
N GLU A 111 -3.58 4.85 -3.30
CA GLU A 111 -2.99 4.60 -1.97
C GLU A 111 -3.95 3.85 -1.03
N MET A 112 -5.25 4.17 -1.07
CA MET A 112 -6.27 3.41 -0.33
C MET A 112 -6.34 1.96 -0.79
N SER A 113 -6.29 1.71 -2.09
CA SER A 113 -6.28 0.35 -2.64
C SER A 113 -5.06 -0.44 -2.20
N MET A 114 -3.92 0.24 -2.03
CA MET A 114 -2.68 -0.37 -1.60
C MET A 114 -2.78 -0.87 -0.16
N ILE A 115 -3.38 -0.06 0.72
CA ILE A 115 -3.64 -0.45 2.12
C ILE A 115 -4.61 -1.63 2.17
N LEU A 116 -5.68 -1.60 1.38
CA LEU A 116 -6.65 -2.70 1.30
C LEU A 116 -6.04 -4.00 0.74
N TYR A 117 -5.25 -3.89 -0.33
CA TYR A 117 -4.51 -5.00 -0.90
C TYR A 117 -3.59 -5.64 0.15
N MET A 118 -2.82 -4.83 0.86
CA MET A 118 -1.90 -5.31 1.89
C MET A 118 -2.63 -5.97 3.05
N ALA A 119 -3.72 -5.38 3.54
CA ALA A 119 -4.56 -6.01 4.56
C ALA A 119 -5.08 -7.39 4.12
N GLY A 120 -5.54 -7.51 2.87
CA GLY A 120 -6.00 -8.78 2.30
C GLY A 120 -4.87 -9.80 2.10
N LEU A 121 -3.71 -9.34 1.61
CA LEU A 121 -2.53 -10.18 1.40
C LEU A 121 -2.01 -10.73 2.73
N ASP A 122 -1.78 -9.87 3.72
CA ASP A 122 -1.28 -10.29 5.02
C ASP A 122 -2.27 -11.23 5.70
N TYR A 123 -3.57 -10.97 5.63
CA TYR A 123 -4.58 -11.91 6.12
C TYR A 123 -4.45 -13.30 5.46
N PHE A 124 -4.33 -13.34 4.13
CA PHE A 124 -4.13 -14.57 3.39
C PHE A 124 -2.83 -15.28 3.80
N LEU A 125 -1.74 -14.52 3.93
CA LEU A 125 -0.44 -15.03 4.35
C LEU A 125 -0.54 -15.66 5.74
N PHE A 126 -1.11 -14.98 6.73
CA PHE A 126 -1.21 -15.52 8.09
C PHE A 126 -2.11 -16.76 8.19
N VAL A 127 -3.28 -16.74 7.56
CA VAL A 127 -4.29 -17.82 7.72
C VAL A 127 -3.99 -19.02 6.83
N LYS A 128 -3.66 -18.80 5.55
CA LYS A 128 -3.46 -19.87 4.57
C LYS A 128 -2.01 -20.34 4.52
N VAL A 129 -1.06 -19.41 4.52
CA VAL A 129 0.37 -19.71 4.37
C VAL A 129 1.06 -19.91 5.71
N GLY A 130 0.68 -19.20 6.76
CA GLY A 130 1.21 -19.38 8.12
C GLY A 130 0.47 -20.44 8.92
N LYS A 131 -0.65 -20.97 8.38
CA LYS A 131 -1.58 -21.88 9.08
C LYS A 131 -1.89 -21.40 10.50
N ARG A 132 -2.12 -20.09 10.67
CA ARG A 132 -2.51 -19.53 11.96
C ARG A 132 -4.03 -19.45 12.08
N LYS A 133 -4.56 -19.58 13.29
CA LYS A 133 -5.97 -19.36 13.63
C LYS A 133 -6.12 -18.00 14.29
N ILE A 134 -7.21 -17.30 13.97
CA ILE A 134 -7.54 -16.03 14.61
C ILE A 134 -8.01 -16.33 16.03
N LYS A 135 -7.36 -15.71 17.01
CA LYS A 135 -7.74 -15.70 18.42
C LYS A 135 -7.78 -14.23 18.85
N GLN A 136 -8.93 -13.78 19.36
CA GLN A 136 -9.01 -12.43 19.90
C GLN A 136 -8.17 -12.34 21.17
N GLU A 137 -7.12 -11.52 21.14
CA GLU A 137 -6.37 -11.12 22.34
C GLU A 137 -6.69 -9.67 22.77
N GLY A 138 -6.28 -9.30 23.98
CA GLY A 138 -6.81 -8.17 24.77
C GLY A 138 -6.33 -6.75 24.41
N LYS A 139 -6.19 -5.91 25.45
CA LYS A 139 -6.06 -4.43 25.39
C LYS A 139 -5.00 -3.88 24.42
N GLU A 140 -3.90 -4.59 24.16
CA GLU A 140 -2.83 -4.10 23.28
C GLU A 140 -3.25 -3.98 21.80
N ILE A 141 -4.14 -4.85 21.31
CA ILE A 141 -4.68 -4.74 19.94
C ILE A 141 -5.50 -3.46 19.78
N ASN A 142 -6.21 -3.06 20.84
CA ASN A 142 -7.01 -1.84 20.83
C ASN A 142 -6.13 -0.60 20.63
N ALA A 143 -4.92 -0.58 21.20
CA ALA A 143 -3.95 0.50 20.97
C ALA A 143 -3.45 0.53 19.51
N LEU A 144 -3.09 -0.64 18.93
CA LEU A 144 -2.64 -0.72 17.54
C LEU A 144 -3.74 -0.31 16.55
N VAL A 145 -4.97 -0.76 16.77
CA VAL A 145 -6.14 -0.36 15.96
C VAL A 145 -6.39 1.14 16.09
N THR A 146 -6.25 1.70 17.29
CA THR A 146 -6.39 3.15 17.50
C THR A 146 -5.32 3.92 16.71
N ILE A 147 -4.06 3.51 16.75
CA ILE A 147 -2.97 4.14 15.99
C ILE A 147 -3.24 4.02 14.48
N PHE A 148 -3.67 2.84 14.01
CA PHE A 148 -4.03 2.62 12.61
C PHE A 148 -5.13 3.59 12.14
N VAL A 149 -6.21 3.71 12.92
CA VAL A 149 -7.32 4.62 12.61
C VAL A 149 -6.86 6.09 12.66
N CYS A 150 -6.01 6.46 13.62
CA CYS A 150 -5.45 7.82 13.69
C CYS A 150 -4.62 8.17 12.45
N LEU A 151 -3.81 7.24 11.92
CA LEU A 151 -3.05 7.44 10.69
C LEU A 151 -3.96 7.65 9.48
N LEU A 152 -5.04 6.87 9.37
CA LEU A 152 -6.02 7.02 8.29
C LEU A 152 -6.76 8.36 8.37
N ILE A 153 -7.17 8.78 9.58
CA ILE A 153 -7.82 10.09 9.80
C ILE A 153 -6.86 11.22 9.44
N PHE A 154 -5.59 11.14 9.86
CA PHE A 154 -4.57 12.12 9.53
C PHE A 154 -4.38 12.25 8.01
N TYR A 155 -4.31 11.12 7.30
CA TYR A 155 -4.17 11.13 5.86
C TYR A 155 -5.43 11.67 5.15
N GLY A 156 -6.62 11.21 5.58
CA GLY A 156 -7.90 11.71 5.08
C GLY A 156 -8.06 13.22 5.30
N GLY A 157 -7.62 13.74 6.45
CA GLY A 157 -7.60 15.17 6.75
C GLY A 157 -6.66 15.95 5.83
N THR A 158 -5.49 15.38 5.51
CA THR A 158 -4.54 15.97 4.56
C THR A 158 -5.14 16.06 3.14
N LEU A 159 -5.78 14.98 2.67
CA LEU A 159 -6.48 14.97 1.39
C LEU A 159 -7.64 15.96 1.36
N PHE A 160 -8.43 16.03 2.44
CA PHE A 160 -9.54 16.98 2.56
C PHE A 160 -9.04 18.42 2.52
N TYR A 161 -7.93 18.72 3.20
CA TYR A 161 -7.29 20.03 3.15
C TYR A 161 -6.88 20.41 1.72
N TYR A 162 -6.27 19.49 0.97
CA TYR A 162 -5.91 19.73 -0.43
C TYR A 162 -7.12 19.88 -1.35
N LEU A 163 -8.19 19.11 -1.15
CA LEU A 163 -9.43 19.29 -1.91
C LEU A 163 -10.06 20.66 -1.64
N LYS A 164 -10.07 21.12 -0.38
CA LYS A 164 -10.54 22.46 -0.04
C LYS A 164 -9.69 23.54 -0.70
N GLN A 165 -8.38 23.35 -0.78
CA GLN A 165 -7.47 24.25 -1.48
C GLN A 165 -7.76 24.34 -2.98
N VAL A 166 -8.09 23.21 -3.62
CA VAL A 166 -8.52 23.20 -5.03
C VAL A 166 -9.82 23.97 -5.21
N ASN A 167 -10.84 23.69 -4.40
CA ASN A 167 -12.14 24.36 -4.49
C ASN A 167 -12.01 25.87 -4.30
N TYR A 168 -11.22 26.31 -3.32
CA TYR A 168 -10.94 27.72 -3.10
C TYR A 168 -10.25 28.37 -4.30
N ALA A 169 -9.26 27.70 -4.90
CA ALA A 169 -8.57 28.22 -6.08
C ALA A 169 -9.50 28.34 -7.30
N VAL A 170 -10.39 27.36 -7.50
CA VAL A 170 -11.40 27.38 -8.58
C VAL A 170 -12.38 28.53 -8.36
N GLU A 171 -12.91 28.70 -7.15
CA GLU A 171 -13.86 29.77 -6.82
C GLU A 171 -13.23 31.16 -6.99
N ARG A 172 -11.96 31.31 -6.61
CA ARG A 172 -11.28 32.62 -6.61
C ARG A 172 -10.68 33.00 -7.97
N TYR A 173 -10.19 32.04 -8.73
CA TYR A 173 -9.39 32.29 -9.94
C TYR A 173 -9.96 31.64 -11.21
N GLY A 174 -11.07 30.89 -11.13
CA GLY A 174 -11.63 30.14 -12.26
C GLY A 174 -12.04 31.01 -13.45
N THR A 175 -12.36 32.29 -13.22
CA THR A 175 -12.72 33.25 -14.28
C THR A 175 -11.56 34.15 -14.72
N SER A 176 -10.36 33.93 -14.21
CA SER A 176 -9.19 34.72 -14.58
C SER A 176 -8.79 34.49 -16.04
N SER A 177 -8.21 35.51 -16.67
CA SER A 177 -7.72 35.43 -18.06
C SER A 177 -6.74 34.29 -18.28
N MET A 178 -5.87 34.02 -17.29
CA MET A 178 -4.93 32.90 -17.32
C MET A 178 -5.63 31.53 -17.37
N VAL A 179 -6.73 31.35 -16.63
CA VAL A 179 -7.49 30.08 -16.62
C VAL A 179 -8.34 29.92 -17.88
N GLN A 180 -8.85 31.00 -18.44
CA GLN A 180 -9.58 30.99 -19.71
C GLN A 180 -8.69 30.60 -20.90
N GLU A 181 -7.40 30.94 -20.86
CA GLU A 181 -6.44 30.62 -21.92
C GLU A 181 -6.07 29.12 -21.95
N ILE A 182 -5.90 28.50 -20.79
CA ILE A 182 -5.49 27.08 -20.66
C ILE A 182 -6.66 26.09 -20.50
N GLY A 183 -7.87 26.59 -20.21
CA GLY A 183 -9.07 25.81 -19.90
C GLY A 183 -9.17 25.41 -18.43
N LEU A 184 -10.39 25.51 -17.86
CA LEU A 184 -10.64 25.26 -16.42
C LEU A 184 -10.26 23.83 -16.00
N ASP A 185 -10.63 22.83 -16.80
CA ASP A 185 -10.32 21.42 -16.50
C ASP A 185 -8.81 21.16 -16.48
N ASN A 186 -8.07 21.79 -17.38
CA ASN A 186 -6.61 21.67 -17.45
C ASN A 186 -5.93 22.41 -16.28
N ALA A 187 -6.48 23.55 -15.86
CA ALA A 187 -6.02 24.27 -14.67
C ALA A 187 -6.24 23.46 -13.38
N ILE A 188 -7.42 22.84 -13.23
CA ILE A 188 -7.72 21.92 -12.12
C ILE A 188 -6.80 20.71 -12.16
N TRP A 189 -6.58 20.13 -13.33
CA TRP A 189 -5.67 19.00 -13.51
C TRP A 189 -4.24 19.34 -13.07
N ASN A 190 -3.70 20.49 -13.50
CA ASN A 190 -2.35 20.92 -13.11
C ASN A 190 -2.23 21.17 -11.58
N LEU A 191 -3.23 21.82 -10.98
CA LEU A 191 -3.24 22.06 -9.54
C LEU A 191 -3.36 20.76 -8.74
N THR A 192 -4.28 19.89 -9.12
CA THR A 192 -4.48 18.58 -8.47
C THR A 192 -3.28 17.65 -8.70
N THR A 193 -2.57 17.75 -9.82
CA THR A 193 -1.29 17.06 -10.05
C THR A 193 -0.23 17.52 -9.07
N MET A 194 -0.07 18.83 -8.88
CA MET A 194 0.91 19.40 -7.95
C MET A 194 0.61 18.98 -6.50
N LEU A 195 -0.65 19.07 -6.08
CA LEU A 195 -1.10 18.67 -4.75
C LEU A 195 -1.04 17.16 -4.56
N GLY A 196 -1.42 16.36 -5.57
CA GLY A 196 -1.28 14.91 -5.58
C GLY A 196 0.17 14.51 -5.36
N ARG A 197 1.12 15.12 -6.07
CA ARG A 197 2.56 14.88 -5.89
C ARG A 197 3.05 15.25 -4.48
N ARG A 198 2.47 16.26 -3.82
CA ARG A 198 2.76 16.54 -2.41
C ARG A 198 2.17 15.48 -1.50
N SER A 199 0.93 15.07 -1.74
CA SER A 199 0.21 14.02 -1.01
C SER A 199 0.99 12.73 -0.96
N THR A 200 1.62 12.30 -2.07
CA THR A 200 2.45 11.07 -2.11
C THR A 200 3.58 11.03 -1.08
N THR A 201 4.05 12.18 -0.59
CA THR A 201 5.06 12.23 0.48
C THR A 201 4.48 11.79 1.81
N VAL A 202 3.31 12.35 2.14
CA VAL A 202 2.57 12.03 3.36
C VAL A 202 2.00 10.61 3.26
N GLY A 203 1.44 10.28 2.10
CA GLY A 203 0.95 8.95 1.73
C GLY A 203 2.01 7.88 1.93
N ALA A 204 3.26 8.11 1.50
CA ALA A 204 4.37 7.19 1.74
C ALA A 204 4.60 6.84 3.20
N VAL A 205 4.59 7.83 4.08
CA VAL A 205 4.73 7.60 5.52
C VAL A 205 3.52 6.84 6.06
N VAL A 206 2.33 7.20 5.61
CA VAL A 206 1.06 6.61 6.06
C VAL A 206 0.96 5.15 5.65
N TYR A 207 1.12 4.80 4.37
CA TYR A 207 0.97 3.41 3.93
C TYR A 207 2.07 2.51 4.50
N VAL A 208 3.32 3.00 4.65
CA VAL A 208 4.39 2.24 5.32
C VAL A 208 4.02 1.95 6.77
N GLY A 209 3.53 2.96 7.50
CA GLY A 209 3.05 2.78 8.87
C GLY A 209 1.89 1.79 8.94
N CYS A 210 0.92 1.92 8.03
CA CYS A 210 -0.22 1.01 7.94
C CYS A 210 0.21 -0.44 7.69
N PHE A 211 1.14 -0.71 6.79
CA PHE A 211 1.58 -2.09 6.49
C PHE A 211 2.22 -2.75 7.71
N ILE A 212 3.10 -2.02 8.41
CA ILE A 212 3.73 -2.50 9.65
C ILE A 212 2.68 -2.79 10.73
N ILE A 213 1.73 -1.87 10.93
CA ILE A 213 0.68 -2.03 11.94
C ILE A 213 -0.27 -3.18 11.60
N ILE A 214 -0.66 -3.33 10.32
CA ILE A 214 -1.50 -4.43 9.85
C ILE A 214 -0.83 -5.78 10.16
N TRP A 215 0.44 -5.94 9.78
CA TRP A 215 1.20 -7.15 10.07
C TRP A 215 1.25 -7.42 11.58
N TRP A 216 1.54 -6.38 12.37
CA TRP A 216 1.66 -6.52 13.82
C TRP A 216 0.33 -6.87 14.51
N ILE A 217 -0.78 -6.30 14.03
CA ILE A 217 -2.12 -6.68 14.46
C ILE A 217 -2.36 -8.16 14.15
N LEU A 218 -2.10 -8.60 12.92
CA LEU A 218 -2.29 -9.99 12.51
C LEU A 218 -1.42 -10.95 13.33
N GLU A 219 -0.19 -10.57 13.64
CA GLU A 219 0.70 -11.34 14.49
C GLU A 219 0.14 -11.52 15.90
N LYS A 220 -0.44 -10.48 16.49
CA LYS A 220 -1.03 -10.54 17.85
C LYS A 220 -2.36 -11.28 17.88
N ILE A 221 -3.20 -11.17 16.85
CA ILE A 221 -4.52 -11.82 16.83
C ILE A 221 -4.47 -13.25 16.29
N THR A 222 -3.29 -13.80 15.96
CA THR A 222 -3.20 -15.15 15.39
C THR A 222 -2.26 -16.05 16.18
N VAL A 223 -2.68 -17.30 16.33
CA VAL A 223 -1.91 -18.36 17.00
C VAL A 223 -1.67 -19.51 16.04
N SER A 224 -0.55 -20.22 16.19
CA SER A 224 -0.26 -21.44 15.43
C SER A 224 -1.40 -22.45 15.57
N GLN A 225 -1.85 -23.03 14.46
CA GLN A 225 -2.69 -24.22 14.52
C GLN A 225 -1.83 -25.35 15.08
N GLU A 226 -2.05 -25.76 16.34
CA GLU A 226 -1.52 -27.03 16.81
C GLU A 226 -2.01 -28.12 15.87
N SER A 227 -1.06 -28.87 15.31
CA SER A 227 -1.35 -30.05 14.50
C SER A 227 -1.96 -31.10 15.41
N ASN A 228 -3.28 -31.22 15.38
CA ASN A 228 -3.95 -32.45 15.82
C ASN A 228 -3.54 -33.61 14.92
#